data_AF-A0A3D2J1Q8-F1
#
_entry.id   AF-A0A3D2J1Q8-F1
#
_cell.length_a   1.000
_cell.length_b   1.000
_cell.length_c   1.000
_cell.angle_alpha   90.00
_cell.angle_beta   90.00
_cell.angle_gamma   90.00
#
_symmetry.space_group_name_H-M   'P 1'
#
loop_
_entity.id
_entity.type
_entity.pdbx_description
1 polymer ?
#
loop_
_entity_poly.entity_id
_entity_poly.type
_entity_poly.pdbx_seq_one_letter_code
_entity_poly.pdbx_strand_id
1 'polypeptide(L)'
;NLTNLNYINIFDKLTLDNYYKTDTHWKQEDLFDVANTIANQMNFDITNNNVVNTVTTFKGSYAGRLSVTKDIDTIKTISNPSTLNSSVYNYETKKYTDIYDYTKINSLDKYDIYLSGAVPIIDITNNNTSSDKELIVFRDSYGSSLIPLLIEGYKKITVIDIRYISSKILNKYIDFNDQDVLFMYSILTINNSFSIR
;
A
#
# COMPACT_ATOMS: atom_id res chain seq x y z
N ASN A 1 6.74 5.82 25.77
CA ASN A 1 5.29 5.58 25.78
C ASN A 1 4.62 6.57 24.87
N LEU A 2 4.15 6.11 23.70
CA LEU A 2 3.37 6.91 22.76
C LEU A 2 1.91 6.78 23.20
N THR A 3 1.44 7.69 24.06
CA THR A 3 0.11 7.59 24.71
C THR A 3 -1.05 7.91 23.78
N ASN A 4 -0.78 8.50 22.62
CA ASN A 4 -1.78 8.97 21.67
C ASN A 4 -1.76 8.18 20.35
N LEU A 5 -1.17 6.98 20.36
CA LEU A 5 -1.17 6.07 19.21
C LEU A 5 -1.96 4.82 19.55
N ASN A 6 -2.88 4.45 18.66
CA ASN A 6 -3.60 3.19 18.75
C ASN A 6 -2.86 2.15 17.91
N TYR A 7 -2.46 1.05 18.56
CA TYR A 7 -1.84 -0.07 17.87
C TYR A 7 -2.93 -0.96 17.25
N ILE A 8 -2.89 -1.11 15.92
CA ILE A 8 -3.76 -2.04 15.18
C ILE A 8 -3.02 -3.37 15.05
N ASN A 9 -3.46 -4.39 15.81
CA ASN A 9 -2.90 -5.73 15.71
C ASN A 9 -3.49 -6.46 14.49
N ILE A 10 -2.63 -6.87 13.55
CA ILE A 10 -2.99 -7.64 12.37
C ILE A 10 -2.34 -9.03 12.34
N PHE A 11 -1.53 -9.39 13.35
CA PHE A 11 -0.73 -10.61 13.33
C PHE A 11 -1.57 -11.88 13.30
N ASP A 12 -2.75 -11.86 13.94
CA ASP A 12 -3.68 -12.98 13.93
C ASP A 12 -4.45 -13.12 12.61
N LYS A 13 -4.31 -12.17 11.69
CA LYS A 13 -4.88 -12.19 10.32
C LYS A 13 -3.86 -12.63 9.28
N LEU A 14 -2.63 -12.91 9.70
CA LEU A 14 -1.53 -13.23 8.80
C LEU A 14 -1.10 -14.68 8.99
N THR A 15 -0.93 -15.36 7.86
CA THR A 15 -0.43 -16.72 7.70
C THR A 15 0.64 -16.71 6.61
N LEU A 16 1.39 -17.80 6.47
CA LEU A 16 2.40 -17.93 5.41
C LEU A 16 1.78 -17.76 4.01
N ASP A 17 0.53 -18.20 3.82
CA ASP A 17 -0.15 -18.14 2.54
C ASP A 17 -0.51 -16.72 2.11
N ASN A 18 -0.46 -15.72 2.99
CA ASN A 18 -0.65 -14.32 2.61
C ASN A 18 0.59 -13.73 1.92
N TYR A 19 1.71 -14.45 1.86
CA TYR A 19 2.98 -13.97 1.31
C TYR A 19 3.34 -14.61 -0.02
N TYR A 20 4.06 -13.88 -0.85
CA TYR A 20 4.69 -14.45 -2.04
C TYR A 20 5.76 -15.47 -1.62
N LYS A 21 5.86 -16.58 -2.34
CA LYS A 21 6.87 -17.61 -2.05
C LYS A 21 8.28 -17.14 -2.36
N THR A 22 8.42 -16.32 -3.39
CA THR A 22 9.70 -15.86 -3.95
C THR A 22 10.01 -14.40 -3.65
N ASP A 23 9.20 -13.73 -2.82
CA ASP A 23 9.39 -12.33 -2.47
C ASP A 23 9.14 -12.07 -0.97
N THR A 24 9.61 -10.93 -0.47
CA THR A 24 9.37 -10.52 0.91
C THR A 24 7.93 -10.08 1.15
N HIS A 25 7.25 -9.55 0.13
CA HIS A 25 5.95 -8.89 0.29
C HIS A 25 4.77 -9.86 0.39
N TRP A 26 3.66 -9.34 0.92
CA TRP A 26 2.37 -9.99 0.92
C TRP A 26 1.64 -9.88 -0.43
N LYS A 27 0.64 -10.73 -0.64
CA LYS A 27 -0.22 -10.79 -1.84
C LYS A 27 -1.48 -9.98 -1.62
N GLN A 28 -1.77 -9.01 -2.49
CA GLN A 28 -2.91 -8.10 -2.30
C GLN A 28 -4.23 -8.85 -2.12
N GLU A 29 -4.46 -9.91 -2.91
CA GLU A 29 -5.71 -10.65 -2.90
C GLU A 29 -5.98 -11.41 -1.60
N ASP A 30 -4.96 -11.59 -0.76
CA ASP A 30 -5.07 -12.32 0.51
C ASP A 30 -5.07 -11.36 1.72
N LEU A 31 -5.19 -10.04 1.51
CA LEU A 31 -5.13 -9.04 2.58
C LEU A 31 -6.49 -8.50 3.02
N PHE A 32 -7.60 -9.06 2.56
CA PHE A 32 -8.93 -8.54 2.90
C PHE A 32 -9.20 -8.56 4.41
N ASP A 33 -8.79 -9.60 5.14
CA ASP A 33 -8.97 -9.65 6.60
C ASP A 33 -8.11 -8.61 7.34
N VAL A 34 -6.91 -8.34 6.81
CA VAL A 34 -6.02 -7.27 7.32
C VAL A 34 -6.66 -5.91 7.06
N ALA A 35 -7.11 -5.66 5.83
CA ALA A 35 -7.76 -4.41 5.44
C ALA A 35 -9.03 -4.15 6.25
N ASN A 36 -9.88 -5.16 6.43
CA ASN A 36 -11.09 -5.08 7.27
C ASN A 36 -10.75 -4.81 8.74
N THR A 37 -9.69 -5.42 9.27
CA THR A 37 -9.24 -5.16 10.64
C THR A 37 -8.81 -3.70 10.81
N ILE A 38 -8.06 -3.16 9.86
CA ILE A 38 -7.67 -1.75 9.85
C ILE A 38 -8.90 -0.85 9.72
N ALA A 39 -9.79 -1.14 8.77
CA ALA A 39 -11.00 -0.36 8.51
C ALA A 39 -11.88 -0.23 9.76
N ASN A 40 -12.14 -1.36 10.44
CA ASN A 40 -12.90 -1.39 11.68
C ASN A 40 -12.27 -0.53 12.78
N GLN A 41 -10.94 -0.59 12.95
CA GLN A 41 -10.24 0.23 13.95
C GLN A 41 -10.20 1.72 13.59
N MET A 42 -10.36 2.05 12.30
CA MET A 42 -10.40 3.42 11.77
C MET A 42 -11.82 3.92 11.51
N ASN A 43 -12.84 3.18 11.96
CA ASN A 43 -14.26 3.54 11.86
C ASN A 43 -14.73 3.81 10.41
N PHE A 44 -14.42 2.89 9.50
CA PHE A 44 -15.03 2.80 8.17
C PHE A 44 -15.19 1.34 7.75
N ASP A 45 -16.03 1.09 6.74
CA ASP A 45 -16.29 -0.24 6.20
C ASP A 45 -15.71 -0.40 4.79
N ILE A 46 -15.35 -1.62 4.42
CA ILE A 46 -14.96 -1.99 3.06
C ILE A 46 -16.07 -2.87 2.47
N THR A 47 -16.60 -2.50 1.31
CA THR A 47 -17.65 -3.27 0.65
C THR A 47 -17.07 -4.54 0.04
N ASN A 48 -17.82 -5.65 0.14
CA ASN A 48 -17.45 -6.91 -0.49
C ASN A 48 -17.87 -6.95 -1.98
N ASN A 49 -17.24 -6.11 -2.81
CA ASN A 49 -17.47 -6.03 -4.26
C ASN A 49 -16.17 -6.12 -5.07
N ASN A 50 -15.16 -6.78 -4.50
CA ASN A 50 -13.82 -6.90 -5.06
C ASN A 50 -13.74 -7.97 -6.15
N VAL A 51 -13.16 -7.60 -7.30
CA VAL A 51 -12.79 -8.52 -8.38
C VAL A 51 -11.28 -8.71 -8.39
N VAL A 52 -10.83 -9.95 -8.27
CA VAL A 52 -9.41 -10.32 -8.33
C VAL A 52 -9.00 -10.51 -9.79
N ASN A 53 -8.03 -9.73 -10.26
CA ASN A 53 -7.50 -9.80 -11.62
C ASN A 53 -6.11 -10.41 -11.60
N THR A 54 -5.90 -11.46 -12.39
CA THR A 54 -4.56 -12.04 -12.59
C THR A 54 -3.78 -11.21 -13.61
N VAL A 55 -2.60 -10.71 -13.22
CA VAL A 55 -1.86 -9.74 -14.03
C VAL A 55 -0.67 -10.38 -14.74
N THR A 56 0.29 -10.92 -14.00
CA THR A 56 1.53 -11.46 -14.57
C THR A 56 2.22 -12.42 -13.62
N THR A 57 3.05 -13.30 -14.17
CA THR A 57 3.95 -14.14 -13.38
C THR A 57 4.97 -13.29 -12.64
N PHE A 58 5.29 -13.69 -11.41
CA PHE A 58 6.15 -12.96 -10.51
C PHE A 58 7.29 -13.86 -10.01
N LYS A 59 8.51 -13.36 -10.15
CA LYS A 59 9.71 -13.92 -9.55
C LYS A 59 10.30 -12.82 -8.69
N GLY A 60 10.06 -12.90 -7.39
CA GLY A 60 10.48 -11.85 -6.47
C GLY A 60 11.98 -11.86 -6.18
N SER A 61 12.34 -11.02 -5.22
CA SER A 61 13.71 -10.79 -4.75
C SER A 61 14.43 -12.05 -4.23
N TYR A 62 13.69 -13.08 -3.79
CA TYR A 62 14.25 -14.36 -3.33
C TYR A 62 14.37 -15.41 -4.43
N ALA A 63 13.76 -15.21 -5.61
CA ALA A 63 13.75 -16.20 -6.68
C ALA A 63 15.16 -16.62 -7.15
N GLY A 64 16.15 -15.72 -7.10
CA GLY A 64 17.54 -16.05 -7.44
C GLY A 64 18.30 -16.83 -6.36
N ARG A 65 17.80 -16.84 -5.13
CA ARG A 65 18.40 -17.53 -3.97
C ARG A 65 17.76 -18.88 -3.71
N LEU A 66 16.52 -19.04 -4.13
CA LEU A 66 15.77 -20.26 -4.02
C LEU A 66 15.96 -21.05 -5.32
N SER A 67 16.21 -22.36 -5.24
CA SER A 67 16.17 -23.25 -6.43
C SER A 67 14.73 -23.52 -6.88
N VAL A 68 13.86 -22.51 -6.82
CA VAL A 68 12.43 -22.62 -7.09
C VAL A 68 12.21 -22.51 -8.60
N THR A 69 12.03 -23.66 -9.22
CA THR A 69 11.77 -23.78 -10.67
C THR A 69 10.30 -24.05 -10.99
N LYS A 70 9.48 -24.40 -9.99
CA LYS A 70 8.08 -24.86 -10.20
C LYS A 70 7.01 -23.99 -9.54
N ASP A 71 7.34 -23.25 -8.48
CA ASP A 71 6.40 -22.39 -7.76
C ASP A 71 6.62 -20.92 -8.14
N ILE A 72 6.10 -20.54 -9.30
CA ILE A 72 6.17 -19.15 -9.78
C ILE A 72 4.97 -18.40 -9.21
N ASP A 73 5.23 -17.34 -8.45
CA ASP A 73 4.19 -16.46 -7.92
C ASP A 73 3.46 -15.73 -9.06
N THR A 74 2.37 -15.05 -8.74
CA THR A 74 1.60 -14.26 -9.70
C THR A 74 1.14 -12.96 -9.04
N ILE A 75 1.42 -11.82 -9.66
CA ILE A 75 0.83 -10.54 -9.22
C ILE A 75 -0.65 -10.55 -9.58
N LYS A 76 -1.50 -10.22 -8.61
CA LYS A 76 -2.93 -9.96 -8.81
C LYS A 76 -3.33 -8.58 -8.29
N THR A 77 -4.30 -7.95 -8.94
CA THR A 77 -4.81 -6.64 -8.54
C THR A 77 -6.30 -6.70 -8.22
N ILE A 78 -6.78 -5.78 -7.39
CA ILE A 78 -8.19 -5.69 -7.01
C ILE A 78 -8.91 -4.55 -7.72
N SER A 79 -9.93 -4.89 -8.51
CA SER A 79 -10.85 -3.93 -9.11
C SER A 79 -12.14 -3.84 -8.30
N ASN A 80 -12.53 -2.63 -7.92
CA ASN A 80 -13.82 -2.30 -7.34
C ASN A 80 -14.17 -0.84 -7.72
N PRO A 81 -15.38 -0.34 -7.44
CA PRO A 81 -15.75 1.04 -7.75
C PRO A 81 -14.77 2.10 -7.23
N SER A 82 -14.18 1.90 -6.05
CA SER A 82 -13.20 2.83 -5.46
C SER A 82 -11.87 2.83 -6.23
N THR A 83 -11.27 1.66 -6.51
CA THR A 83 -10.00 1.58 -7.25
C THR A 83 -10.14 2.00 -8.72
N LEU A 84 -11.29 1.74 -9.35
CA LEU A 84 -11.56 2.12 -10.74
C LEU A 84 -11.87 3.61 -10.94
N ASN A 85 -12.35 4.31 -9.90
CA ASN A 85 -12.69 5.74 -9.97
C ASN A 85 -11.69 6.62 -9.18
N SER A 86 -10.49 6.10 -8.92
CA SER A 86 -9.43 6.83 -8.25
C SER A 86 -8.29 7.19 -9.20
N SER A 87 -7.63 8.30 -8.93
CA SER A 87 -6.39 8.70 -9.62
C SER A 87 -5.27 8.93 -8.61
N VAL A 88 -4.02 8.71 -9.06
CA VAL A 88 -2.82 8.93 -8.25
C VAL A 88 -2.05 10.12 -8.81
N TYR A 89 -1.77 11.13 -8.01
CA TYR A 89 -0.84 12.19 -8.36
C TYR A 89 0.52 11.91 -7.75
N ASN A 90 1.56 11.81 -8.59
CA ASN A 90 2.93 11.59 -8.16
C ASN A 90 3.69 12.91 -8.11
N TYR A 91 4.15 13.30 -6.91
CA TYR A 91 4.83 14.58 -6.69
C TYR A 91 6.25 14.64 -7.28
N GLU A 92 6.92 13.50 -7.42
CA GLU A 92 8.25 13.42 -8.02
C GLU A 92 8.19 13.64 -9.53
N THR A 93 7.28 12.92 -10.20
CA THR A 93 7.14 13.01 -11.67
C THR A 93 6.20 14.12 -12.13
N LYS A 94 5.41 14.69 -11.21
CA LYS A 94 4.37 15.70 -11.45
C LYS A 94 3.30 15.23 -12.45
N LYS A 95 2.96 13.95 -12.41
CA LYS A 95 2.02 13.32 -13.33
C LYS A 95 0.93 12.57 -12.58
N TYR A 96 -0.22 12.47 -13.22
CA TYR A 96 -1.25 11.54 -12.81
C TYR A 96 -0.96 10.14 -13.37
N THR A 97 -1.18 9.14 -12.54
CA THR A 97 -1.09 7.71 -12.86
C THR A 97 -2.31 6.99 -12.30
N ASP A 98 -2.46 5.73 -12.66
CA ASP A 98 -3.48 4.85 -12.09
C ASP A 98 -3.02 4.26 -10.75
N ILE A 99 -3.95 3.66 -9.99
CA ILE A 99 -3.65 2.88 -8.77
C ILE A 99 -2.67 1.73 -9.07
N TYR A 100 -2.85 1.09 -10.23
CA TYR A 100 -2.02 0.00 -10.69
C TYR A 100 -1.30 0.39 -11.98
N ASP A 101 0.04 0.45 -11.94
CA ASP A 101 0.87 0.79 -13.08
C ASP A 101 1.21 -0.47 -13.90
N TYR A 102 0.30 -0.83 -14.81
CA TYR A 102 0.49 -2.01 -15.67
C TYR A 102 1.66 -1.90 -16.66
N THR A 103 2.28 -0.72 -16.82
CA THR A 103 3.52 -0.61 -17.61
C THR A 103 4.68 -1.37 -16.96
N LYS A 104 4.59 -1.67 -15.66
CA LYS A 104 5.58 -2.40 -14.87
C LYS A 104 5.55 -3.92 -15.05
N ILE A 105 4.65 -4.48 -15.86
CA ILE A 105 4.55 -5.93 -16.12
C ILE A 105 5.87 -6.53 -16.62
N ASN A 106 6.68 -5.76 -17.35
CA ASN A 106 7.98 -6.19 -17.88
C ASN A 106 9.18 -5.60 -17.12
N SER A 107 8.94 -4.94 -15.98
CA SER A 107 10.01 -4.36 -15.17
C SER A 107 10.76 -5.43 -14.37
N LEU A 108 11.95 -5.06 -13.88
CA LEU A 108 12.76 -5.93 -13.01
C LEU A 108 12.04 -6.22 -11.70
N ASP A 109 11.40 -5.19 -11.12
CA ASP A 109 10.56 -5.32 -9.93
C ASP A 109 9.09 -5.14 -10.30
N LYS A 110 8.42 -6.25 -10.59
CA LYS A 110 6.99 -6.25 -10.93
C LYS A 110 6.09 -5.88 -9.76
N TYR A 111 6.59 -5.85 -8.53
CA TYR A 111 5.80 -5.39 -7.38
C TYR A 111 5.51 -3.88 -7.48
N ASP A 112 6.29 -3.13 -8.28
CA ASP A 112 6.02 -1.73 -8.64
C ASP A 112 4.67 -1.52 -9.35
N ILE A 113 3.99 -2.58 -9.82
CA ILE A 113 2.62 -2.48 -10.32
C ILE A 113 1.72 -1.80 -9.28
N TYR A 114 1.93 -2.04 -7.98
CA TYR A 114 1.16 -1.40 -6.93
C TYR A 114 1.71 0.01 -6.64
N LEU A 115 0.91 1.05 -6.93
CA LEU A 115 1.22 2.46 -6.61
C LEU A 115 2.60 2.93 -7.13
N SER A 116 3.05 2.40 -8.27
CA SER A 116 4.31 2.76 -8.94
C SER A 116 5.60 2.57 -8.11
N GLY A 117 5.55 1.76 -7.05
CA GLY A 117 6.74 1.35 -6.29
C GLY A 117 7.29 2.42 -5.33
N ALA A 118 8.60 2.65 -5.41
CA ALA A 118 9.35 3.53 -4.51
C ALA A 118 9.19 5.02 -4.91
N VAL A 119 8.15 5.66 -4.39
CA VAL A 119 7.85 7.09 -4.62
C VAL A 119 7.75 7.82 -3.28
N PRO A 120 8.35 9.03 -3.14
CA PRO A 120 8.38 9.77 -1.88
C PRO A 120 7.00 10.22 -1.38
N ILE A 121 6.21 10.85 -2.25
CA ILE A 121 4.84 11.29 -1.95
C ILE A 121 3.96 11.04 -3.16
N ILE A 122 2.80 10.43 -2.91
CA ILE A 122 1.68 10.39 -3.85
C ILE A 122 0.39 10.79 -3.15
N ASP A 123 -0.54 11.38 -3.91
CA ASP A 123 -1.93 11.58 -3.47
C ASP A 123 -2.84 10.66 -4.26
N ILE A 124 -3.70 9.91 -3.58
CA ILE A 124 -4.76 9.13 -4.17
C ILE A 124 -6.07 9.86 -3.94
N THR A 125 -6.80 10.19 -5.01
CA THR A 125 -8.11 10.85 -4.92
C THR A 125 -9.19 9.87 -5.34
N ASN A 126 -10.13 9.56 -4.43
CA ASN A 126 -11.28 8.70 -4.70
C ASN A 126 -12.50 9.55 -5.10
N ASN A 127 -12.94 9.40 -6.35
CA ASN A 127 -14.14 10.09 -6.83
C ASN A 127 -15.44 9.31 -6.59
N ASN A 128 -15.34 8.07 -6.08
CA ASN A 128 -16.45 7.18 -5.76
C ASN A 128 -16.56 6.96 -4.25
N THR A 129 -16.63 8.04 -3.47
CA THR A 129 -16.96 7.98 -2.05
C THR A 129 -17.76 9.21 -1.64
N SER A 130 -18.67 9.01 -0.68
CA SER A 130 -19.39 10.09 0.00
C SER A 130 -18.70 10.54 1.28
N SER A 131 -17.62 9.88 1.67
CA SER A 131 -16.76 10.29 2.77
C SER A 131 -15.99 11.53 2.38
N ASP A 132 -15.90 12.50 3.29
CA ASP A 132 -14.99 13.65 3.19
C ASP A 132 -13.69 13.43 3.99
N LYS A 133 -13.50 12.23 4.58
CA LYS A 133 -12.31 11.91 5.37
C LYS A 133 -11.06 11.88 4.48
N GLU A 134 -9.96 12.35 5.03
CA GLU A 134 -8.64 12.21 4.44
C GLU A 134 -7.75 11.33 5.32
N LEU A 135 -6.83 10.59 4.69
CA LEU A 135 -5.88 9.72 5.36
C LEU A 135 -4.45 10.08 4.97
N ILE A 136 -3.57 10.20 5.95
CA ILE A 136 -2.12 10.28 5.74
C ILE A 136 -1.49 8.94 6.12
N VAL A 137 -0.84 8.27 5.15
CA VAL A 137 -0.17 6.98 5.38
C VAL A 137 1.33 7.14 5.30
N PHE A 138 2.01 6.89 6.42
CA PHE A 138 3.46 6.70 6.47
C PHE A 138 3.76 5.22 6.26
N ARG A 139 4.47 4.87 5.18
CA ARG A 139 4.62 3.48 4.76
C ARG A 139 6.04 3.06 4.42
N ASP A 140 6.26 1.75 4.36
CA ASP A 140 7.29 1.12 3.52
C ASP A 140 6.68 0.36 2.32
N SER A 141 7.45 -0.47 1.63
CA SER A 141 6.98 -1.14 0.40
C SER A 141 5.79 -2.09 0.63
N TYR A 142 5.55 -2.59 1.85
CA TYR A 142 4.36 -3.40 2.14
C TYR A 142 3.06 -2.60 1.93
N GLY A 143 3.11 -1.29 2.15
CA GLY A 143 1.94 -0.44 1.98
C GLY A 143 1.43 -0.35 0.55
N SER A 144 2.28 -0.58 -0.45
CA SER A 144 1.92 -0.40 -1.86
C SER A 144 0.70 -1.23 -2.27
N SER A 145 0.62 -2.49 -1.83
CA SER A 145 -0.50 -3.39 -2.15
C SER A 145 -1.68 -3.28 -1.18
N LEU A 146 -1.46 -2.86 0.08
CA LEU A 146 -2.52 -2.76 1.09
C LEU A 146 -3.34 -1.47 0.98
N ILE A 147 -2.69 -0.32 0.73
CA ILE A 147 -3.37 1.00 0.65
C ILE A 147 -4.53 1.01 -0.36
N PRO A 148 -4.42 0.39 -1.56
CA PRO A 148 -5.55 0.31 -2.49
C PRO A 148 -6.82 -0.30 -1.90
N LEU A 149 -6.71 -1.20 -0.91
CA LEU A 149 -7.85 -1.82 -0.22
C LEU A 149 -8.53 -0.88 0.78
N LEU A 150 -7.88 0.23 1.15
CA LEU A 150 -8.41 1.21 2.10
C LEU A 150 -9.07 2.42 1.41
N ILE A 151 -8.96 2.53 0.07
CA ILE A 151 -9.41 3.70 -0.72
C ILE A 151 -10.90 4.01 -0.49
N GLU A 152 -11.74 3.01 -0.27
CA GLU A 152 -13.18 3.19 -0.10
C GLU A 152 -13.56 4.12 1.06
N GLY A 153 -12.80 4.08 2.15
CA GLY A 153 -13.08 4.87 3.36
C GLY A 153 -12.78 6.37 3.25
N TYR A 154 -12.00 6.78 2.25
CA TYR A 154 -11.38 8.11 2.23
C TYR A 154 -11.55 8.81 0.89
N LYS A 155 -11.81 10.12 0.95
CA LYS A 155 -11.81 11.01 -0.22
C LYS A 155 -10.43 11.14 -0.83
N LYS A 156 -9.44 11.24 0.05
CA LYS A 156 -8.04 11.45 -0.28
C LYS A 156 -7.15 10.61 0.61
N ILE A 157 -6.15 9.96 0.04
CA ILE A 157 -5.07 9.30 0.78
C ILE A 157 -3.73 9.89 0.32
N THR A 158 -3.04 10.58 1.21
CA THR A 158 -1.65 11.03 1.00
C THR A 158 -0.69 9.97 1.52
N VAL A 159 0.08 9.37 0.63
CA VAL A 159 1.02 8.29 0.96
C VAL A 159 2.44 8.84 0.96
N ILE A 160 3.16 8.58 2.05
CA ILE A 160 4.50 9.11 2.31
C ILE A 160 5.46 7.96 2.58
N ASP A 161 6.57 7.94 1.84
CA ASP A 161 7.69 7.06 2.11
C ASP A 161 8.90 7.88 2.55
N ILE A 162 9.08 7.98 3.87
CA ILE A 162 10.14 8.78 4.51
C ILE A 162 11.56 8.27 4.22
N ARG A 163 11.72 7.11 3.57
CA ARG A 163 13.03 6.64 3.09
C ARG A 163 13.51 7.48 1.90
N TYR A 164 12.59 8.13 1.19
CA TYR A 164 12.87 8.92 -0.01
C TYR A 164 12.59 10.41 0.16
N ILE A 165 12.11 10.84 1.33
CA ILE A 165 11.87 12.25 1.63
C ILE A 165 12.21 12.60 3.08
N SER A 166 12.89 13.73 3.28
CA SER A 166 13.19 14.22 4.62
C SER A 166 11.93 14.72 5.32
N SER A 167 11.76 14.29 6.58
CA SER A 167 10.74 14.80 7.50
C SER A 167 10.69 16.34 7.58
N LYS A 168 11.83 17.01 7.44
CA LYS A 168 11.97 18.48 7.52
C LYS A 168 11.26 19.26 6.41
N ILE A 169 10.96 18.61 5.29
CA ILE A 169 10.30 19.26 4.14
C ILE A 169 8.86 18.78 3.94
N LEU A 170 8.35 17.85 4.77
CA LEU A 170 7.00 17.33 4.64
C LEU A 170 5.93 18.43 4.76
N ASN A 171 6.16 19.43 5.62
CA ASN A 171 5.27 20.57 5.79
C ASN A 171 5.10 21.43 4.52
N LYS A 172 5.93 21.24 3.48
CA LYS A 172 5.77 21.88 2.17
C LYS A 172 4.75 21.17 1.28
N TYR A 173 4.47 19.91 1.58
CA TYR A 173 3.63 19.04 0.76
C TYR A 173 2.32 18.68 1.47
N ILE A 174 2.32 18.72 2.80
CA ILE A 174 1.25 18.18 3.63
C ILE A 174 0.95 19.20 4.72
N ASP A 175 -0.33 19.51 4.84
CA ASP A 175 -0.88 20.26 5.94
C ASP A 175 -1.69 19.30 6.83
N PHE A 176 -1.31 19.21 8.10
CA PHE A 176 -1.92 18.27 9.04
C PHE A 176 -3.10 18.96 9.73
N ASN A 177 -4.31 18.69 9.23
CA ASN A 177 -5.59 19.19 9.71
C ASN A 177 -6.65 18.08 9.68
N ASP A 178 -7.18 17.68 10.85
CA ASP A 178 -8.36 16.81 10.98
C ASP A 178 -8.36 15.53 10.10
N GLN A 179 -7.18 14.98 9.78
CA GLN A 179 -7.04 13.73 9.04
C GLN A 179 -6.77 12.54 9.96
N ASP A 180 -7.19 11.36 9.52
CA ASP A 180 -6.69 10.11 10.06
C ASP A 180 -5.21 9.93 9.67
N VAL A 181 -4.40 9.36 10.56
CA VAL A 181 -2.97 9.10 10.32
C VAL A 181 -2.65 7.63 10.60
N LEU A 182 -2.09 6.94 9.61
CA LEU A 182 -1.70 5.53 9.70
C LEU A 182 -0.20 5.38 9.49
N PHE A 183 0.49 4.82 10.49
CA PHE A 183 1.87 4.38 10.37
C PHE A 183 1.90 2.87 10.08
N MET A 184 2.44 2.50 8.92
CA MET A 184 2.47 1.12 8.43
C MET A 184 3.88 0.75 8.01
N TYR A 185 4.58 0.09 8.92
CA TYR A 185 5.95 -0.36 8.69
C TYR A 185 6.09 -1.83 9.04
N SER A 186 6.82 -2.56 8.20
CA SER A 186 7.26 -3.91 8.54
C SER A 186 8.22 -3.89 9.73
N ILE A 187 8.27 -5.00 10.47
CA ILE A 187 9.23 -5.18 11.58
C ILE A 187 10.66 -4.98 11.09
N LEU A 188 10.98 -5.41 9.86
CA LEU A 188 12.31 -5.24 9.26
C LEU A 188 12.71 -3.77 9.15
N THR A 189 11.79 -2.90 8.73
CA THR A 189 12.03 -1.46 8.60
C THR A 189 12.12 -0.79 9.97
N ILE A 190 11.24 -1.14 10.91
CA ILE A 190 11.25 -0.59 12.28
C ILE A 190 12.56 -0.95 13.00
N ASN A 191 13.02 -2.20 12.87
CA ASN A 191 14.24 -2.68 13.53
C ASN A 191 15.53 -2.13 12.90
N ASN A 192 15.48 -1.69 11.64
CA ASN A 192 16.60 -1.08 10.92
C ASN A 192 16.37 0.44 10.71
N SER A 193 15.84 1.11 11.73
CA SER A 193 15.39 2.51 11.70
C SER A 193 16.46 3.56 11.42
N PHE A 194 17.72 3.20 11.15
CA PHE A 194 18.73 4.15 10.68
C PHE A 194 18.31 4.87 9.38
N SER A 195 17.41 4.27 8.60
CA SER A 195 16.80 4.81 7.38
C SER A 195 15.50 5.61 7.60
N ILE A 196 14.95 5.61 8.81
CA ILE A 196 13.79 6.43 9.21
C ILE A 196 14.36 7.66 9.92
N ARG A 197 14.47 8.81 9.22
CA ARG A 197 15.04 10.07 9.76
C ARG A 197 14.23 11.30 9.36
#